data_AF-A0A937TW11-F1
#
_entry.id   AF-A0A937TW11-F1
#
_cell.length_a   1.000
_cell.length_b   1.000
_cell.length_c   1.000
_cell.angle_alpha   90.00
_cell.angle_beta   90.00
_cell.angle_gamma   90.00
#
_symmetry.space_group_name_H-M   'P 1'
#
loop_
_entity.id
_entity.type
_entity.pdbx_description
1 polymer ?
#
loop_
_entity_poly.entity_id
_entity_poly.type
_entity_poly.pdbx_seq_one_letter_code
_entity_poly.pdbx_strand_id
1 'polypeptide(L)'
;MSKAEQRSIDKASQEMIKKAEQEHIELCWDRYELMQPQCGFGQLGICCRICNMGPCRIDPFGEGPQTGVCGASVDTIVARNLVRMIASGASAHSDHGRDIAHT
;
A
#
# COMPACT_ATOMS: atom_id res chain seq x y z
N MET A 1 16.51 10.78 20.57
CA MET A 1 15.44 11.44 19.80
C MET A 1 14.10 10.97 20.34
N SER A 2 13.20 11.89 20.67
CA SER A 2 11.82 11.62 21.07
C SER A 2 11.03 10.95 19.94
N LYS A 3 9.91 10.31 20.29
CA LYS A 3 8.99 9.68 19.32
C LYS A 3 8.51 10.68 18.25
N ALA A 4 8.28 11.93 18.64
CA ALA A 4 7.96 13.01 17.71
C ALA A 4 9.09 13.32 16.71
N GLU A 5 10.34 13.42 17.18
CA GLU A 5 11.51 13.69 16.32
C GLU A 5 11.85 12.52 15.39
N GLN A 6 11.52 11.28 15.79
CA GLN A 6 11.68 10.10 14.93
C GLN A 6 10.62 10.05 13.81
N ARG A 7 9.44 10.63 14.04
CA ARG A 7 8.27 10.52 13.15
C ARG A 7 8.17 11.67 12.14
N SER A 8 8.63 12.88 12.48
CA SER A 8 8.63 14.01 11.56
C SER A 8 9.79 14.97 11.84
N ILE A 9 10.33 15.56 10.78
CA ILE A 9 11.32 16.65 10.87
C ILE A 9 10.66 18.03 11.04
N ASP A 10 9.36 18.14 10.77
CA ASP A 10 8.60 19.39 10.89
C ASP A 10 8.24 19.67 12.35
N LYS A 11 8.59 20.86 12.84
CA LYS A 11 8.38 21.28 14.23
C LYS A 11 6.90 21.37 14.60
N ALA A 12 6.04 21.85 13.68
CA ALA A 12 4.61 21.94 13.94
C ALA A 12 4.01 20.54 14.09
N SER A 13 4.37 19.62 13.19
CA SER A 13 3.99 18.21 13.31
C SER A 13 4.48 17.59 14.62
N GLN A 14 5.71 17.87 15.06
CA GLN A 14 6.25 17.35 16.32
C GLN A 14 5.46 17.81 17.55
N GLU A 15 5.02 19.06 17.60
CA GLU A 15 4.16 19.58 18.66
C GLU A 15 2.82 18.83 18.70
N MET A 16 2.21 18.62 17.52
CA MET A 16 0.94 17.90 17.42
C MET A 16 1.08 16.41 17.76
N ILE A 17 2.20 15.78 17.40
CA ILE A 17 2.47 14.38 17.77
C ILE A 17 2.58 14.23 19.29
N LYS A 18 3.29 15.16 19.97
CA LYS A 18 3.39 15.16 21.45
C LYS A 18 2.02 15.34 22.10
N LYS A 19 1.20 16.25 21.57
CA LYS A 19 -0.18 16.45 22.06
C LYS A 19 -1.04 15.20 21.87
N ALA A 20 -0.99 14.58 20.68
CA ALA A 20 -1.73 13.36 20.40
C ALA A 20 -1.32 12.20 21.34
N GLU A 21 -0.03 12.10 21.67
CA GLU A 21 0.46 11.12 22.64
C GLU A 21 -0.08 11.37 24.06
N GLN A 22 -0.11 12.63 24.50
CA GLN A 22 -0.67 13.03 25.81
C GLN A 22 -2.18 12.79 25.89
N GLU A 23 -2.88 12.96 24.77
CA GLU A 23 -4.32 12.77 24.66
C GLU A 23 -4.72 11.34 24.26
N HIS A 24 -3.74 10.43 24.15
CA HIS A 24 -3.94 9.03 23.74
C HIS A 24 -4.68 8.87 22.40
N ILE A 25 -4.40 9.77 21.44
CA ILE A 25 -4.96 9.76 20.09
C ILE A 25 -4.01 8.99 19.15
N GLU A 26 -4.55 7.97 18.49
CA GLU A 26 -3.78 7.16 17.53
C GLU A 26 -3.48 7.95 16.23
N LEU A 27 -2.21 7.94 15.79
CA LEU A 27 -1.77 8.55 14.54
C LEU A 27 -1.38 7.50 13.47
N CYS A 28 -1.14 7.97 12.24
CA CYS A 28 -0.72 7.11 11.14
C CYS A 28 0.57 6.33 11.42
N TRP A 29 1.52 6.92 12.17
CA TRP A 29 2.75 6.23 12.58
C TRP A 29 2.48 5.07 13.55
N ASP A 30 1.54 5.23 14.50
CA ASP A 30 1.17 4.15 15.42
C ASP A 30 0.54 2.98 14.63
N ARG A 31 -0.34 3.28 13.67
CA ARG A 31 -0.89 2.25 12.76
C ARG A 31 0.18 1.59 11.88
N TYR A 32 1.18 2.36 11.44
CA TYR A 32 2.30 1.83 10.66
C TYR A 32 3.14 0.85 11.48
N GLU A 33 3.45 1.20 12.73
CA GLU A 33 4.19 0.34 13.67
C GLU A 33 3.43 -0.97 13.95
N LEU A 34 2.11 -0.88 14.16
CA LEU A 34 1.24 -2.06 14.31
C LEU A 34 1.20 -2.96 13.07
N MET A 35 1.49 -2.42 11.89
CA MET A 35 1.51 -3.16 10.63
C MET A 35 2.86 -3.86 10.35
N GLN A 36 3.85 -3.72 11.24
CA GLN A 36 5.16 -4.35 11.05
C GLN A 36 5.24 -5.78 11.61
N PRO A 37 5.88 -6.72 10.88
CA PRO A 37 6.35 -6.58 9.50
C PRO A 37 5.19 -6.64 8.50
N GLN A 38 5.25 -5.81 7.46
CA GLN A 38 4.27 -5.87 6.37
C GLN A 38 4.41 -7.18 5.56
N CYS A 39 3.35 -7.55 4.83
CA CYS A 39 3.33 -8.76 4.01
C CYS A 39 4.34 -8.69 2.83
N GLY A 40 5.34 -9.57 2.86
CA GLY A 40 6.38 -9.64 1.82
C GLY A 40 5.85 -9.94 0.40
N PHE A 41 4.85 -10.82 0.26
CA PHE A 41 4.23 -11.09 -1.06
C PHE A 41 3.54 -9.85 -1.64
N GLY A 42 2.95 -9.03 -0.77
CA GLY A 42 2.33 -7.77 -1.16
C GLY A 42 3.37 -6.73 -1.57
N GLN A 43 4.45 -6.59 -0.80
CA GLN A 43 5.56 -5.68 -1.09
C GLN A 43 6.28 -6.03 -2.40
N LEU A 44 6.46 -7.32 -2.69
CA LEU A 44 7.03 -7.81 -3.95
C LEU A 44 6.05 -7.76 -5.13
N GLY A 45 4.76 -7.49 -4.88
CA GLY A 45 3.72 -7.45 -5.92
C GLY A 45 3.32 -8.81 -6.48
N ILE A 46 3.69 -9.92 -5.82
CA ILE A 46 3.53 -11.30 -6.29
C ILE A 46 2.29 -12.02 -5.70
N CYS A 47 1.40 -11.27 -5.06
CA CYS A 47 0.08 -11.73 -4.61
C CYS A 47 -1.02 -11.23 -5.57
N CYS A 48 -1.84 -12.15 -6.09
CA CYS A 48 -2.93 -11.84 -7.02
C CYS A 48 -4.30 -12.13 -6.40
N ARG A 49 -5.19 -11.13 -6.41
CA ARG A 49 -6.58 -11.20 -5.90
C ARG A 49 -7.62 -10.74 -6.93
N ILE A 50 -7.36 -11.04 -8.20
CA ILE A 50 -8.13 -10.50 -9.33
C ILE A 50 -9.41 -11.29 -9.62
N CYS A 51 -9.49 -12.54 -9.16
CA CYS A 51 -10.63 -13.43 -9.35
C CYS A 51 -10.86 -14.29 -8.10
N ASN A 52 -11.97 -15.04 -8.10
CA ASN A 52 -12.40 -15.88 -6.97
C ASN A 52 -11.67 -17.23 -6.85
N MET A 53 -10.76 -17.57 -7.78
CA MET A 53 -9.89 -18.75 -7.64
C MET A 53 -8.67 -18.48 -6.74
N GLY A 54 -8.35 -17.21 -6.51
CA GLY A 54 -7.26 -16.79 -5.62
C GLY A 54 -7.66 -16.77 -4.14
N PRO A 55 -6.83 -16.19 -3.26
CA PRO A 55 -5.59 -15.46 -3.57
C PRO A 55 -4.48 -16.39 -4.08
N CYS A 56 -3.84 -16.03 -5.19
CA CYS A 56 -2.61 -16.70 -5.64
C CYS A 56 -1.39 -15.98 -5.05
N ARG A 57 -0.36 -16.73 -4.66
CA ARG A 57 0.95 -16.22 -4.23
C ARG A 57 2.04 -16.96 -4.99
N ILE A 58 2.99 -16.22 -5.56
CA ILE A 58 4.18 -16.81 -6.18
C ILE A 58 5.27 -16.91 -5.11
N ASP A 59 5.93 -18.06 -5.03
CA ASP A 59 7.08 -18.23 -4.14
C ASP A 59 8.31 -17.54 -4.76
N PRO A 60 8.94 -16.57 -4.07
CA PRO A 60 10.05 -15.81 -4.62
C PRO A 60 11.38 -16.60 -4.67
N PHE A 61 11.46 -17.78 -4.06
CA PHE A 61 12.68 -18.58 -3.96
C PHE A 61 12.67 -19.82 -4.88
N GLY A 62 11.56 -20.11 -5.55
CA GLY A 62 11.44 -21.21 -6.50
C GLY A 62 10.96 -22.53 -5.89
N GLU A 63 10.76 -22.59 -4.56
CA GLU A 63 10.39 -23.82 -3.85
C GLU A 63 8.87 -24.08 -3.84
N GLY A 64 8.09 -23.06 -4.22
CA GLY A 64 6.63 -23.09 -4.21
C GLY A 64 5.99 -22.75 -5.56
N PRO A 65 4.71 -22.33 -5.56
CA PRO A 65 3.97 -22.04 -6.79
C PRO A 65 4.68 -21.00 -7.66
N GLN A 66 4.91 -21.33 -8.94
CA GLN A 66 5.57 -20.44 -9.92
C GLN A 66 4.57 -19.74 -10.86
N THR A 67 3.30 -20.13 -10.80
CA THR A 67 2.20 -19.49 -11.52
C THR A 67 0.95 -19.40 -10.63
N GLY A 68 0.04 -18.49 -10.96
CA GLY A 68 -1.31 -18.50 -10.38
C GLY A 68 -2.12 -19.71 -10.83
N VAL A 69 -3.27 -19.96 -10.18
CA VAL A 69 -4.19 -21.08 -10.51
C VAL A 69 -4.60 -21.06 -11.99
N CYS A 70 -4.76 -19.87 -12.58
CA CYS A 70 -5.09 -19.72 -13.99
C CYS A 70 -3.89 -19.78 -14.96
N GLY A 71 -2.68 -20.09 -14.46
CA GLY A 71 -1.45 -20.11 -15.25
C GLY A 71 -0.76 -18.75 -15.44
N ALA A 72 -1.23 -17.68 -14.80
CA ALA A 72 -0.57 -16.38 -14.88
C ALA A 72 0.84 -16.43 -14.26
N SER A 73 1.85 -15.99 -15.03
CA SER A 73 3.23 -15.85 -14.56
C SER A 73 3.38 -14.75 -13.51
N VAL A 74 4.53 -14.75 -12.82
CA VAL A 74 4.89 -13.68 -11.87
C VAL A 74 4.89 -12.31 -12.55
N ASP A 75 5.43 -12.19 -13.76
CA ASP A 75 5.48 -10.93 -14.52
C ASP A 75 4.08 -10.41 -14.79
N THR A 76 3.16 -11.31 -15.17
CA THR A 76 1.76 -10.96 -15.42
C THR A 76 1.08 -10.46 -14.14
N ILE A 77 1.34 -11.12 -13.00
CA ILE A 77 0.77 -10.74 -11.71
C ILE A 77 1.28 -9.36 -11.28
N VAL A 78 2.59 -9.13 -11.33
CA VAL A 78 3.22 -7.85 -10.97
C VAL A 78 2.71 -6.73 -11.87
N ALA A 79 2.68 -6.94 -13.19
CA ALA A 79 2.19 -5.95 -14.15
C ALA A 79 0.72 -5.57 -13.89
N ARG A 80 -0.15 -6.55 -13.61
CA ARG A 80 -1.57 -6.29 -13.28
C ARG A 80 -1.73 -5.48 -12.00
N ASN A 81 -0.94 -5.78 -10.97
CA ASN A 81 -0.97 -5.04 -9.71
C ASN A 81 -0.51 -3.59 -9.90
N LEU A 82 0.58 -3.38 -10.65
CA LEU A 82 1.07 -2.04 -10.99
C LEU A 82 0.05 -1.24 -11.80
N VAL A 83 -0.47 -1.81 -12.89
CA VAL A 83 -1.43 -1.11 -13.77
C VAL A 83 -2.70 -0.72 -13.04
N ARG A 84 -3.17 -1.51 -12.06
CA ARG A 84 -4.33 -1.13 -11.23
C ARG A 84 -4.06 0.08 -10.34
N MET A 85 -2.85 0.20 -9.77
CA MET A 85 -2.46 1.40 -9.01
C MET A 85 -2.41 2.64 -9.92
N ILE A 86 -1.84 2.49 -11.13
CA ILE A 86 -1.81 3.56 -12.14
C ILE A 86 -3.23 3.95 -12.55
N ALA A 87 -4.09 2.97 -12.84
CA ALA A 87 -5.47 3.22 -13.23
C ALA A 87 -6.24 3.97 -12.14
N SER A 88 -6.05 3.62 -10.85
CA SER A 88 -6.66 4.36 -9.74
C SER A 88 -6.26 5.83 -9.71
N GLY A 89 -4.98 6.16 -9.93
CA GLY A 89 -4.51 7.54 -9.99
C GLY A 89 -5.00 8.28 -11.24
N ALA A 90 -5.00 7.61 -12.39
CA ALA A 90 -5.52 8.16 -13.64
C ALA A 90 -7.02 8.46 -13.54
N SER A 91 -7.81 7.57 -12.94
CA SER A 91 -9.24 7.79 -12.69
C SER A 91 -9.48 9.00 -11.77
N ALA A 92 -8.70 9.15 -10.69
CA ALA A 92 -8.83 10.31 -9.80
C ALA A 92 -8.58 11.64 -10.53
N HIS A 93 -7.52 11.72 -11.34
CA HIS A 93 -7.24 12.93 -12.12
C HIS A 93 -8.24 13.15 -13.27
N SER A 94 -8.72 12.07 -13.89
CA SER A 94 -9.76 12.13 -14.91
C SER A 94 -11.04 12.76 -14.35
N ASP A 95 -11.51 12.29 -13.20
CA ASP A 95 -12.75 12.79 -12.60
C ASP A 95 -12.58 14.22 -12.07
N HIS A 96 -11.44 14.55 -11.46
CA HIS A 96 -11.13 15.94 -11.11
C HIS A 96 -11.20 16.85 -12.35
N GLY A 97 -10.59 16.46 -13.46
CA GLY A 97 -10.62 17.24 -14.70
C GLY A 97 -12.02 17.33 -15.31
N ARG A 98 -12.80 16.25 -15.23
CA ARG A 98 -14.21 16.22 -15.66
C ARG A 98 -15.06 17.20 -14.86
N ASP A 99 -14.90 17.23 -13.54
CA ASP A 99 -15.66 18.13 -12.66
C ASP A 99 -15.43 19.59 -13.05
N ILE A 100 -14.17 19.97 -13.30
CA ILE A 100 -13.82 21.33 -13.76
C ILE A 100 -14.43 21.61 -15.15
N ALA A 101 -14.34 20.67 -16.09
CA ALA A 101 -14.81 20.87 -17.47
C ALA A 101 -16.34 21.00 -17.59
N HIS A 102 -17.09 20.51 -16.60
CA HIS A 102 -18.55 20.53 -16.59
C HIS A 102 -19.15 21.44 -15.49
N THR A 103 -18.34 22.32 -14.90
CA THR A 103 -18.80 23.41 -14.01
C THR A 103 -18.98 24.69 -14.82
#